data_AF-A0A151QT61-F1
#
_entry.id   AF-A0A151QT61-F1
#
_cell.length_a   1.000
_cell.length_b   1.000
_cell.length_c   1.000
_cell.angle_alpha   90.00
_cell.angle_beta   90.00
_cell.angle_gamma   90.00
#
_symmetry.space_group_name_H-M   'P 1'
#
loop_
_entity.id
_entity.type
_entity.pdbx_description
1 polymer ?
#
loop_
_entity_poly.entity_id
_entity_poly.type
_entity_poly.pdbx_seq_one_letter_code
_entity_poly.pdbx_strand_id
1 'polypeptide(L)'
;KKRFILNSKARNALMCALTEEEYTKVHSFKSAKQMWDPLAITYEGSVEVKRNKLSFLVHRYELFEMEENESIQTMFERFQTIINELSFLGRTFDNFDHIDKLLRSLPRKWRPQVTALRASKNLEKLSLEELIGLLKVHEMELQQDEAGRKQKSITLSVSSSKSLKSRKSVR
;
A
#
# COMPACT_ATOMS: atom_id res chain seq x y z
N LYS A 1 -40.19 26.93 -16.08
CA LYS A 1 -40.77 27.00 -14.71
C LYS A 1 -40.14 25.99 -13.73
N LYS A 2 -40.17 24.67 -13.99
CA LYS A 2 -39.65 23.64 -13.05
C LYS A 2 -38.16 23.77 -12.68
N ARG A 3 -37.26 24.01 -13.65
CA ARG A 3 -35.81 24.20 -13.41
C ARG A 3 -35.48 25.37 -12.47
N PHE A 4 -36.20 26.49 -12.62
CA PHE A 4 -36.01 27.68 -11.78
C PHE A 4 -36.37 27.38 -10.31
N ILE A 5 -37.52 26.73 -10.08
CA ILE A 5 -37.97 26.36 -8.73
C ILE A 5 -36.98 25.39 -8.07
N LEU A 6 -36.48 24.39 -8.82
CA LEU A 6 -35.49 23.45 -8.32
C LEU A 6 -34.17 24.14 -7.96
N ASN A 7 -33.69 25.06 -8.81
CA ASN A 7 -32.49 25.83 -8.53
C ASN A 7 -32.65 26.70 -7.27
N SER A 8 -33.80 27.37 -7.09
CA SER A 8 -34.05 28.17 -5.89
C SER A 8 -34.11 27.33 -4.62
N LYS A 9 -34.73 26.14 -4.68
CA LYS A 9 -34.75 25.19 -3.56
C LYS A 9 -33.35 24.69 -3.21
N ALA A 10 -32.56 24.31 -4.20
CA ALA A 10 -31.19 23.83 -4.01
C ALA A 10 -30.27 24.94 -3.44
N ARG A 11 -30.41 26.19 -3.91
CA ARG A 11 -29.67 27.33 -3.34
C ARG A 11 -30.01 27.55 -1.88
N ASN A 12 -31.30 27.53 -1.53
CA ASN A 12 -31.74 27.72 -0.15
C ASN A 12 -31.17 26.62 0.76
N ALA A 13 -31.26 25.35 0.34
CA ALA A 13 -30.69 24.23 1.07
C ALA A 13 -29.17 24.37 1.28
N LEU A 14 -28.42 24.81 0.26
CA LEU A 14 -27.00 25.09 0.39
C LEU A 14 -26.75 26.23 1.38
N MET A 15 -27.47 27.36 1.29
CA MET A 15 -27.29 28.49 2.21
C MET A 15 -27.53 28.12 3.68
N CYS A 16 -28.49 27.23 3.97
CA CYS A 16 -28.76 26.77 5.33
C CYS A 16 -27.72 25.79 5.88
N ALA A 17 -26.98 25.09 5.01
CA ALA A 17 -26.00 24.09 5.40
C ALA A 17 -24.59 24.66 5.60
N LEU A 18 -24.32 25.88 5.12
CA LEU A 18 -23.00 26.49 5.15
C LEU A 18 -22.75 27.24 6.45
N THR A 19 -21.50 27.20 6.90
CA THR A 19 -21.00 28.11 7.93
C THR A 19 -20.95 29.54 7.42
N GLU A 20 -20.88 30.51 8.33
CA GLU A 20 -20.82 31.94 7.98
C GLU A 20 -19.62 32.26 7.07
N GLU A 21 -18.48 31.61 7.30
CA GLU A 21 -17.27 31.80 6.50
C GLU A 21 -17.42 31.27 5.06
N GLU A 22 -18.09 30.14 4.87
CA GLU A 22 -18.35 29.60 3.53
C GLU A 22 -19.45 30.39 2.82
N TYR A 23 -20.48 30.78 3.55
CA TYR A 23 -21.61 31.54 3.03
C TYR A 23 -21.15 32.87 2.41
N THR A 24 -20.28 33.62 3.10
CA THR A 24 -19.71 34.88 2.59
C THR A 24 -18.94 34.71 1.27
N LYS A 25 -18.40 33.52 1.00
CA LYS A 25 -17.69 33.21 -0.26
C LYS A 25 -18.63 32.90 -1.42
N VAL A 26 -19.84 32.40 -1.16
CA VAL A 26 -20.73 31.85 -2.22
C VAL A 26 -22.12 32.49 -2.32
N HIS A 27 -22.55 33.32 -1.37
CA HIS A 27 -23.92 33.86 -1.35
C HIS A 27 -24.30 34.71 -2.57
N SER A 28 -23.32 35.33 -3.23
CA SER A 28 -23.51 36.21 -4.39
C SER A 28 -23.81 35.46 -5.69
N PHE A 29 -23.61 34.14 -5.75
CA PHE A 29 -23.83 33.34 -6.95
C PHE A 29 -25.32 33.12 -7.24
N LYS A 30 -25.70 33.21 -8.53
CA LYS A 30 -27.11 33.22 -8.98
C LYS A 30 -27.72 31.82 -9.15
N SER A 31 -26.89 30.77 -9.19
CA SER A 31 -27.33 29.38 -9.34
C SER A 31 -26.75 28.48 -8.27
N ALA A 32 -27.48 27.42 -7.91
CA ALA A 32 -26.99 26.41 -6.96
C ALA A 32 -25.69 25.78 -7.45
N LYS A 33 -25.57 25.57 -8.77
CA LYS A 33 -24.35 25.04 -9.38
C LYS A 33 -23.15 25.96 -9.15
N GLN A 34 -23.29 27.26 -9.38
CA GLN A 34 -22.21 28.22 -9.14
C GLN A 34 -21.83 28.36 -7.66
N MET A 35 -22.76 28.09 -6.74
CA MET A 35 -22.45 28.00 -5.31
C MET A 35 -21.72 26.69 -4.96
N TRP A 36 -22.16 25.58 -5.56
CA TRP A 36 -21.62 24.25 -5.29
C TRP A 36 -20.22 24.06 -5.88
N ASP A 37 -19.95 24.53 -7.10
CA ASP A 37 -18.68 24.28 -7.79
C ASP A 37 -17.44 24.74 -6.96
N PRO A 38 -17.41 25.96 -6.37
CA PRO A 38 -16.31 26.38 -5.49
C PRO A 38 -16.22 25.55 -4.20
N LEU A 39 -17.35 25.24 -3.56
CA LEU A 39 -17.38 24.42 -2.35
C LEU A 39 -16.84 23.02 -2.62
N ALA A 40 -17.27 22.40 -3.72
CA ALA A 40 -16.78 21.11 -4.16
C ALA A 40 -15.26 21.16 -4.44
N ILE A 41 -14.76 22.24 -5.04
CA ILE A 41 -13.31 22.43 -5.23
C ILE A 41 -12.57 22.59 -3.90
N THR A 42 -13.12 23.35 -2.95
CA THR A 42 -12.49 23.59 -1.64
C THR A 42 -12.45 22.33 -0.79
N TYR A 43 -13.53 21.53 -0.78
CA TYR A 43 -13.65 20.39 0.12
C TYR A 43 -13.27 19.05 -0.51
N GLU A 44 -13.56 18.84 -1.79
CA GLU A 44 -13.23 17.59 -2.47
C GLU A 44 -11.96 17.71 -3.34
N GLY A 45 -11.45 18.92 -3.54
CA GLY A 45 -10.40 19.23 -4.50
C GLY A 45 -10.94 19.39 -5.93
N SER A 46 -10.20 20.10 -6.78
CA SER A 46 -10.55 20.23 -8.19
C SER A 46 -10.50 18.87 -8.89
N VAL A 47 -11.23 18.73 -10.01
CA VAL A 47 -11.18 17.54 -10.86
C VAL A 47 -9.72 17.21 -11.26
N GLU A 48 -8.92 18.24 -11.50
CA GLU A 48 -7.50 18.11 -11.84
C GLU A 48 -6.68 17.59 -10.66
N VAL A 49 -6.91 18.08 -9.44
CA VAL A 49 -6.27 17.56 -8.22
C VAL A 49 -6.62 16.10 -7.99
N LYS A 50 -7.91 15.72 -8.13
CA LYS A 50 -8.34 14.31 -8.04
C LYS A 50 -7.67 13.44 -9.10
N ARG A 51 -7.57 13.92 -10.34
CA ARG A 51 -6.91 13.20 -11.45
C ARG A 51 -5.41 13.03 -11.18
N ASN A 52 -4.73 14.06 -10.70
CA ASN A 52 -3.31 14.02 -10.37
C ASN A 52 -3.06 13.07 -9.19
N LYS A 53 -3.90 13.11 -8.15
CA LYS A 53 -3.84 12.17 -7.02
C LYS A 53 -4.05 10.72 -7.49
N LEU A 54 -5.03 10.49 -8.36
CA LEU A 54 -5.26 9.17 -8.94
C LEU A 54 -4.03 8.68 -9.73
N SER A 55 -3.48 9.52 -10.61
CA SER A 55 -2.29 9.18 -11.38
C SER A 55 -1.09 8.85 -10.48
N PHE A 56 -0.90 9.61 -9.40
CA PHE A 56 0.14 9.36 -8.42
C PHE A 56 -0.04 8.03 -7.69
N LEU A 57 -1.27 7.71 -7.26
CA LEU A 57 -1.57 6.44 -6.60
C LEU A 57 -1.41 5.24 -7.53
N VAL A 58 -1.81 5.37 -8.80
CA VAL A 58 -1.59 4.34 -9.82
C VAL A 58 -0.10 4.09 -9.99
N HIS A 59 0.70 5.15 -10.09
CA HIS A 59 2.15 5.02 -10.20
C HIS A 59 2.77 4.34 -8.97
N ARG A 60 2.33 4.72 -7.76
CA ARG A 60 2.76 4.07 -6.51
C ARG A 60 2.37 2.60 -6.43
N TYR A 61 1.19 2.25 -6.91
CA TYR A 61 0.75 0.85 -7.00
C TYR A 61 1.58 0.08 -8.03
N GLU A 62 1.88 0.70 -9.17
CA GLU A 62 2.68 0.07 -10.24
C GLU A 62 4.12 -0.21 -9.81
N LEU A 63 4.75 0.76 -9.14
CA LEU A 63 6.11 0.67 -8.60
C LEU A 63 6.16 0.12 -7.17
N PHE A 64 5.08 -0.45 -6.66
CA PHE A 64 5.04 -0.95 -5.30
C PHE A 64 6.08 -2.08 -5.12
N GLU A 65 6.98 -1.90 -4.17
CA GLU A 65 8.00 -2.87 -3.80
C GLU A 65 8.10 -2.95 -2.27
N MET A 66 8.49 -4.13 -1.78
CA MET A 66 8.81 -4.34 -0.38
C MET A 66 10.12 -3.62 -0.04
N GLU A 67 10.12 -2.88 1.07
CA GLU A 67 11.28 -2.13 1.52
C GLU A 67 12.33 -3.03 2.22
N GLU A 68 13.56 -2.55 2.34
CA GLU A 68 14.61 -3.28 3.05
C GLU A 68 14.26 -3.44 4.53
N ASN A 69 14.32 -4.68 5.03
CA ASN A 69 13.98 -5.05 6.42
C ASN A 69 12.51 -4.83 6.81
N GLU A 70 11.65 -4.59 5.84
CA GLU A 70 10.21 -4.56 6.08
C GLU A 70 9.68 -5.96 6.39
N SER A 71 8.60 -6.06 7.17
CA SER A 71 7.86 -7.31 7.38
C SER A 71 6.77 -7.50 6.33
N ILE A 72 6.33 -8.75 6.10
CA ILE A 72 5.19 -9.02 5.21
C ILE A 72 3.92 -8.28 5.69
N GLN A 73 3.70 -8.17 7.00
CA GLN A 73 2.53 -7.47 7.55
C GLN A 73 2.56 -5.98 7.23
N THR A 74 3.70 -5.32 7.49
CA THR A 74 3.86 -3.88 7.23
C THR A 74 3.71 -3.56 5.74
N MET A 75 4.29 -4.40 4.88
CA MET A 75 4.17 -4.28 3.44
C MET A 75 2.70 -4.41 3.00
N PHE A 76 1.97 -5.37 3.57
CA PHE A 76 0.57 -5.55 3.26
C PHE A 76 -0.31 -4.37 3.68
N GLU A 77 -0.09 -3.77 4.85
CA GLU A 77 -0.82 -2.59 5.31
C GLU A 77 -0.62 -1.38 4.39
N ARG A 78 0.63 -1.14 3.93
CA ARG A 78 0.91 -0.10 2.93
C ARG A 78 0.18 -0.38 1.62
N PHE A 79 0.17 -1.64 1.19
CA PHE A 79 -0.51 -2.07 -0.03
C PHE A 79 -2.03 -1.86 0.05
N GLN A 80 -2.66 -2.28 1.15
CA GLN A 80 -4.09 -2.07 1.39
C GLN A 80 -4.45 -0.59 1.41
N THR A 81 -3.62 0.25 2.02
CA THR A 81 -3.83 1.70 2.04
C THR A 81 -3.92 2.27 0.62
N ILE A 82 -2.99 1.86 -0.26
CA ILE A 82 -2.98 2.29 -1.67
C ILE A 82 -4.24 1.81 -2.40
N ILE A 83 -4.64 0.55 -2.23
CA ILE A 83 -5.85 -0.01 -2.86
C ILE A 83 -7.12 0.73 -2.40
N ASN A 84 -7.23 1.01 -1.11
CA ASN A 84 -8.37 1.70 -0.54
C ASN A 84 -8.48 3.14 -1.08
N GLU A 85 -7.35 3.86 -1.17
CA GLU A 85 -7.33 5.20 -1.77
C GLU A 85 -7.68 5.20 -3.27
N LEU A 86 -7.22 4.19 -4.02
CA LEU A 86 -7.57 4.01 -5.43
C LEU A 86 -9.07 3.74 -5.61
N SER A 87 -9.62 2.84 -4.79
CA SER A 87 -11.05 2.50 -4.78
C SER A 87 -11.91 3.73 -4.46
N PHE A 88 -11.48 4.53 -3.47
CA PHE A 88 -12.15 5.79 -3.12
C PHE A 88 -12.19 6.79 -4.28
N LEU A 89 -11.16 6.81 -5.14
CA LEU A 89 -11.11 7.65 -6.34
C LEU A 89 -11.76 7.00 -7.57
N GLY A 90 -12.40 5.83 -7.40
CA GLY A 90 -13.14 5.14 -8.45
C GLY A 90 -12.31 4.24 -9.36
N ARG A 91 -11.08 3.87 -8.97
CA ARG A 91 -10.26 2.89 -9.68
C ARG A 91 -10.07 1.63 -8.85
N THR A 92 -10.54 0.51 -9.36
CA THR A 92 -10.37 -0.81 -8.73
C THR A 92 -9.58 -1.74 -9.65
N PHE A 93 -8.95 -2.75 -9.07
CA PHE A 93 -8.28 -3.83 -9.78
C PHE A 93 -8.87 -5.15 -9.32
N ASP A 94 -8.63 -6.22 -10.09
CA ASP A 94 -9.11 -7.53 -9.72
C ASP A 94 -8.26 -8.13 -8.59
N ASN A 95 -8.84 -9.05 -7.81
CA ASN A 95 -8.12 -9.74 -6.74
C ASN A 95 -6.86 -10.45 -7.27
N PHE A 96 -6.95 -11.01 -8.48
CA PHE A 96 -5.79 -11.61 -9.15
C PHE A 96 -4.68 -10.59 -9.43
N ASP A 97 -5.02 -9.38 -9.90
CA ASP A 97 -4.04 -8.31 -10.13
C ASP A 97 -3.35 -7.90 -8.84
N HIS A 98 -4.11 -7.82 -7.74
CA HIS A 98 -3.55 -7.55 -6.41
C HIS A 98 -2.57 -8.64 -5.97
N ILE A 99 -2.92 -9.91 -6.15
CA ILE A 99 -2.06 -11.05 -5.83
C ILE A 99 -0.78 -11.05 -6.69
N ASP A 100 -0.91 -10.92 -8.02
CA ASP A 100 0.26 -10.92 -8.91
C ASP A 100 1.15 -9.70 -8.65
N LYS A 101 0.55 -8.52 -8.35
CA LYS A 101 1.30 -7.33 -7.94
C LYS A 101 2.10 -7.61 -6.68
N LEU A 102 1.46 -8.10 -5.62
CA LEU A 102 2.11 -8.38 -4.34
C LEU A 102 3.26 -9.38 -4.49
N LEU A 103 3.06 -10.45 -5.27
CA LEU A 103 4.09 -11.45 -5.54
C LEU A 103 5.29 -10.90 -6.31
N ARG A 104 5.08 -9.91 -7.19
CA ARG A 104 6.16 -9.22 -7.91
C ARG A 104 6.93 -8.23 -7.04
N SER A 105 6.26 -7.65 -6.05
CA SER A 105 6.84 -6.70 -5.09
C SER A 105 7.77 -7.35 -4.07
N LEU A 106 7.76 -8.68 -3.95
CA LEU A 106 8.63 -9.41 -3.02
C LEU A 106 10.09 -9.46 -3.49
N PRO A 107 11.06 -9.36 -2.56
CA PRO A 107 12.48 -9.36 -2.91
C PRO A 107 12.95 -10.73 -3.39
N ARG A 108 14.12 -10.76 -4.04
CA ARG A 108 14.65 -11.96 -4.72
C ARG A 108 14.72 -13.23 -3.85
N LYS A 109 14.88 -13.09 -2.54
CA LYS A 109 14.89 -14.21 -1.57
C LYS A 109 13.59 -15.03 -1.58
N TRP A 110 12.47 -14.45 -1.99
CA TRP A 110 11.16 -15.11 -2.07
C TRP A 110 10.90 -15.83 -3.39
N ARG A 111 11.81 -15.74 -4.38
CA ARG A 111 11.60 -16.33 -5.72
C ARG A 111 11.22 -17.82 -5.71
N PRO A 112 11.82 -18.70 -4.87
CA PRO A 112 11.41 -20.10 -4.80
C PRO A 112 9.93 -20.24 -4.40
N GLN A 113 9.50 -19.52 -3.36
CA GLN A 113 8.13 -19.54 -2.86
C GLN A 113 7.14 -18.98 -3.88
N VAL A 114 7.46 -17.86 -4.53
CA VAL A 114 6.65 -17.27 -5.60
C VAL A 114 6.49 -18.24 -6.77
N THR A 115 7.54 -18.98 -7.11
CA THR A 115 7.51 -19.96 -8.20
C THR A 115 6.62 -21.16 -7.84
N ALA A 116 6.73 -21.67 -6.62
CA ALA A 116 5.88 -22.76 -6.13
C ALA A 116 4.39 -22.35 -6.11
N LEU A 117 4.09 -21.14 -5.64
CA LEU A 117 2.72 -20.60 -5.66
C LEU A 117 2.17 -20.51 -7.09
N ARG A 118 2.96 -19.99 -8.04
CA ARG A 118 2.57 -19.93 -9.46
C ARG A 118 2.38 -21.31 -10.10
N ALA A 119 3.23 -22.27 -9.76
CA ALA A 119 3.13 -23.63 -10.28
C ALA A 119 1.89 -24.38 -9.75
N SER A 120 1.41 -24.04 -8.55
CA SER A 120 0.28 -24.72 -7.90
C SER A 120 -1.08 -24.53 -8.58
N LYS A 121 -1.20 -23.66 -9.61
CA LYS A 121 -2.45 -23.31 -10.33
C LYS A 121 -3.60 -22.81 -9.43
N ASN A 122 -3.34 -22.51 -8.17
CA ASN A 122 -4.36 -22.06 -7.21
C ASN A 122 -4.49 -20.53 -7.11
N LEU A 123 -3.67 -19.76 -7.83
CA LEU A 123 -3.64 -18.29 -7.70
C LEU A 123 -4.97 -17.61 -8.02
N GLU A 124 -5.76 -18.14 -8.95
CA GLU A 124 -7.06 -17.54 -9.33
C GLU A 124 -8.14 -17.70 -8.26
N LYS A 125 -8.00 -18.71 -7.38
CA LYS A 125 -8.98 -19.02 -6.33
C LYS A 125 -8.56 -18.53 -4.95
N LEU A 126 -7.32 -18.08 -4.83
CA LEU A 126 -6.70 -17.70 -3.57
C LEU A 126 -7.18 -16.30 -3.17
N SER A 127 -7.50 -16.12 -1.90
CA SER A 127 -7.76 -14.78 -1.36
C SER A 127 -6.46 -14.06 -1.02
N LEU A 128 -6.53 -12.73 -0.93
CA LEU A 128 -5.37 -11.92 -0.56
C LEU A 128 -4.94 -12.23 0.89
N GLU A 129 -5.89 -12.51 1.78
CA GLU A 129 -5.66 -12.88 3.17
C GLU A 129 -4.96 -14.24 3.29
N GLU A 130 -5.37 -15.23 2.49
CA GLU A 130 -4.72 -16.53 2.40
C GLU A 130 -3.27 -16.40 1.93
N LEU A 131 -3.02 -15.56 0.92
CA LEU A 131 -1.67 -15.29 0.43
C LEU A 131 -0.77 -14.74 1.54
N ILE A 132 -1.27 -13.75 2.28
CA ILE A 132 -0.53 -13.14 3.39
C ILE A 132 -0.27 -14.16 4.49
N GLY A 133 -1.23 -15.04 4.80
CA GLY A 133 -1.04 -16.14 5.74
C GLY A 133 0.12 -17.06 5.33
N LEU A 134 0.14 -17.49 4.07
CA LEU A 134 1.21 -18.34 3.53
C LEU A 134 2.58 -17.64 3.54
N LEU A 135 2.62 -16.36 3.17
CA LEU A 135 3.86 -15.58 3.17
C LEU A 135 4.40 -15.37 4.58
N LYS A 136 3.54 -15.10 5.58
CA LYS A 136 3.96 -14.96 6.98
C LYS A 136 4.56 -16.24 7.57
N VAL A 137 3.96 -17.39 7.28
CA VAL A 137 4.52 -18.69 7.72
C VAL A 137 5.93 -18.86 7.17
N HIS A 138 6.13 -18.57 5.88
CA HIS A 138 7.45 -18.66 5.27
C HIS A 138 8.43 -17.59 5.77
N GLU A 139 7.94 -16.41 6.15
CA GLU A 139 8.76 -15.37 6.80
C GLU A 139 9.37 -15.88 8.10
N MET A 140 8.58 -16.60 8.92
CA MET A 140 9.05 -17.19 10.18
C MET A 140 10.12 -18.26 9.96
N GLU A 141 9.96 -19.11 8.93
CA GLU A 141 10.95 -20.12 8.55
C GLU A 141 12.28 -19.47 8.12
N LEU A 142 12.22 -18.45 7.26
CA LEU A 142 13.40 -17.71 6.81
C LEU A 142 14.15 -17.04 7.98
N GLN A 143 13.43 -16.50 8.97
CA GLN A 143 14.03 -15.91 10.16
C GLN A 143 14.77 -16.94 11.02
N GLN A 144 14.26 -18.17 11.13
CA GLN A 144 14.93 -19.25 11.86
C GLN A 144 16.22 -19.70 11.16
N ASP A 145 16.20 -19.83 9.83
CA ASP A 145 17.38 -20.22 9.05
C ASP A 145 18.51 -19.18 9.10
N GLU A 146 18.16 -17.89 9.06
CA GLU A 146 19.12 -16.79 9.21
C GLU A 146 19.73 -16.77 10.62
N ALA A 147 18.95 -17.02 11.67
CA ALA A 147 19.46 -17.15 13.03
C ALA A 147 20.43 -18.33 13.17
N GLY A 148 20.09 -19.49 12.58
CA GLY A 148 20.94 -20.68 12.57
C GLY A 148 22.24 -20.50 11.78
N ARG A 149 22.22 -19.77 10.66
CA ARG A 149 23.44 -19.43 9.88
C ARG A 149 24.37 -18.49 10.63
N LYS A 150 23.84 -17.45 11.29
CA LYS A 150 24.65 -16.53 12.10
C LYS A 150 25.35 -17.26 13.25
N GLN A 151 24.69 -18.22 13.90
CA GLN A 151 25.31 -19.06 14.93
C GLN A 151 26.45 -19.94 14.39
N LYS A 152 26.25 -20.61 13.25
CA LYS A 152 27.29 -21.45 12.62
C LYS A 152 28.51 -20.64 12.15
N SER A 153 28.29 -19.41 11.65
CA SER A 153 29.37 -18.50 11.26
C SER A 153 30.24 -18.08 12.44
N ILE A 154 29.67 -17.91 13.63
CA ILE A 154 30.41 -17.55 14.85
C ILE A 154 31.21 -18.76 15.37
N THR A 155 30.67 -19.98 15.30
CA THR A 155 31.40 -21.18 15.71
C THR A 155 32.62 -21.46 14.82
N LEU A 156 32.48 -21.28 13.50
CA LEU A 156 33.58 -21.49 12.54
C LEU A 156 34.73 -20.48 12.71
N SER A 157 34.44 -19.23 13.08
CA SER A 157 35.49 -18.21 13.30
C SER A 157 36.23 -18.38 14.64
N VAL A 158 35.57 -18.92 15.67
CA VAL A 158 36.19 -19.23 16.97
C VAL A 158 37.15 -20.43 16.87
N SER A 159 36.87 -21.40 16.00
CA SER A 159 37.76 -22.55 15.80
C SER A 159 39.06 -22.20 15.05
N SER A 160 39.08 -21.13 14.26
CA SER A 160 40.27 -20.76 13.47
C SER A 160 41.33 -19.96 14.24
N SER A 161 41.07 -19.59 15.51
CA SER A 161 42.01 -18.81 16.35
C SER A 161 42.76 -19.65 17.40
N LYS A 162 42.54 -20.97 17.47
CA LYS A 162 43.25 -21.88 18.41
C LYS A 162 44.09 -22.94 17.69
N SER A 163 45.05 -22.53 16.87
CA SER A 163 46.19 -23.37 16.56
C SER A 163 47.36 -22.50 16.14
N LEU A 164 48.25 -22.20 17.10
CA LEU A 164 49.67 -21.83 16.94
C LEU A 164 50.16 -21.23 18.27
N LYS A 165 50.47 -22.10 19.23
CA LYS A 165 51.46 -21.87 20.31
C LYS A 165 51.62 -23.14 21.14
N SER A 166 52.40 -24.07 20.61
CA SER A 166 52.97 -25.19 21.36
C SER A 166 54.24 -25.63 20.63
N ARG A 167 55.31 -25.81 21.42
CA ARG A 167 56.72 -26.19 21.08
C ARG A 167 57.66 -25.00 20.86
N LYS A 168 58.74 -24.80 21.63
CA LYS A 168 59.49 -25.66 22.57
C LYS A 168 60.22 -24.82 23.64
N SER A 169 60.25 -25.36 24.86
CA SER A 169 61.29 -25.12 25.87
C SER A 169 62.40 -26.18 25.71
N VAL A 170 63.55 -25.91 26.35
CA VAL A 170 64.74 -26.77 26.54
C VAL A 170 65.71 -26.73 25.34
N ARG A 171 66.98 -26.31 25.46
CA ARG A 171 67.96 -26.33 26.56
C ARG A 171 68.98 -25.22 26.34
#